data_AF-A0A2D6JW84-F1
#
_entry.id   AF-A0A2D6JW84-F1
#
_cell.length_a   1.000
_cell.length_b   1.000
_cell.length_c   1.000
_cell.angle_alpha   90.00
_cell.angle_beta   90.00
_cell.angle_gamma   90.00
#
_symmetry.space_group_name_H-M   'P 1'
#
loop_
_entity.id
_entity.type
_entity.pdbx_description
1 polymer ?
#
loop_
_entity_poly.entity_id
_entity_poly.type
_entity_poly.pdbx_seq_one_letter_code
_entity_poly.pdbx_strand_id
1 'polypeptide(L)' 'MGGFFSAPKPPPPPPPPPPLPDPEEENRKRRLEAIERRRRGRAGTIATSARGLLGLGDQAPRRKSLLGE' A
#
# COMPACT_ATOMS: atom_id res chain seq x y z
N MET A 1 26.17 -33.50 61.31
CA MET A 1 26.08 -32.14 60.74
C MET A 1 26.45 -32.22 59.26
N GLY A 2 25.47 -32.31 58.36
CA GLY A 2 25.70 -32.43 56.93
C GLY A 2 24.45 -31.96 56.20
N GLY A 3 24.60 -30.98 55.31
CA GLY A 3 23.55 -30.05 54.89
C GLY A 3 22.48 -30.61 53.95
N PHE A 4 21.26 -30.13 54.16
CA PHE A 4 20.04 -30.46 53.39
C PHE A 4 19.48 -29.28 52.57
N PHE A 5 20.20 -28.19 52.39
CA PHE A 5 19.65 -27.01 51.70
C PHE A 5 20.30 -26.80 50.33
N SER A 6 19.74 -27.45 49.32
CA SER A 6 19.96 -27.06 47.92
C SER A 6 18.91 -26.01 47.54
N ALA A 7 19.36 -24.82 47.16
CA ALA A 7 18.48 -23.76 46.71
C ALA A 7 17.89 -24.10 45.32
N PRO A 8 16.59 -23.88 45.09
CA PRO A 8 15.97 -24.12 43.79
C PRO A 8 16.58 -23.18 42.74
N LYS A 9 16.84 -23.72 41.53
CA LYS A 9 17.40 -22.94 40.43
C LYS A 9 16.43 -21.81 40.02
N PRO A 10 16.93 -20.59 39.78
CA PRO A 10 16.09 -19.48 39.37
C PRO A 10 15.46 -19.75 37.99
N PRO A 11 14.23 -19.25 37.75
CA PRO A 11 13.57 -19.39 36.47
C PRO A 11 14.36 -18.66 35.37
N PRO A 12 14.24 -19.11 34.11
CA PRO A 12 14.91 -18.46 32.99
C PRO A 12 14.40 -17.03 32.80
N PRO A 13 15.26 -16.11 32.33
CA PRO A 13 14.87 -14.73 32.09
C PRO A 13 13.81 -14.65 30.98
N PRO A 14 12.89 -13.66 31.05
CA PRO A 14 11.87 -13.47 30.03
C PRO A 14 12.50 -13.15 28.66
N PRO A 15 11.83 -13.50 27.56
CA PRO A 15 12.31 -13.20 26.22
C PRO A 15 12.38 -11.68 26.00
N PRO A 16 13.32 -11.20 25.15
CA PRO A 16 13.45 -9.79 24.84
C PRO A 16 12.17 -9.27 24.13
N PRO A 17 11.80 -8.00 24.36
CA PRO A 17 10.65 -7.40 23.71
C PRO A 17 10.86 -7.29 22.19
N PRO A 18 9.78 -7.32 21.38
CA PRO A 18 9.87 -7.14 19.94
C PRO A 18 10.40 -5.74 19.59
N PRO A 19 11.11 -5.61 18.46
CA PRO A 19 11.59 -4.31 17.99
C PRO A 19 10.40 -3.38 17.72
N LEU A 20 10.54 -2.13 18.16
CA LEU A 20 9.55 -1.08 17.90
C LEU A 20 9.55 -0.75 16.39
N PRO A 21 8.39 -0.44 15.79
CA PRO A 21 8.33 0.00 14.41
C PRO A 21 9.14 1.29 14.22
N ASP A 22 9.95 1.34 13.18
CA ASP A 22 10.69 2.55 12.84
C ASP A 22 9.71 3.62 12.32
N PRO A 23 9.59 4.79 12.98
CA PRO A 23 8.70 5.86 12.53
C PRO A 23 9.01 6.35 11.11
N GLU A 24 10.26 6.26 10.64
CA GLU A 24 10.64 6.61 9.27
C GLU A 24 10.02 5.66 8.23
N GLU A 25 9.98 4.36 8.52
CA GLU A 25 9.34 3.38 7.65
C GLU A 25 7.84 3.59 7.56
N GLU A 26 7.20 3.95 8.68
CA GLU A 26 5.76 4.23 8.69
C GLU A 26 5.44 5.49 7.88
N ASN A 27 6.23 6.55 8.04
CA ASN A 27 6.11 7.77 7.23
C ASN A 27 6.31 7.49 5.73
N ARG A 28 7.27 6.64 5.37
CA ARG A 28 7.50 6.22 3.98
C ARG A 28 6.30 5.46 3.43
N LYS A 29 5.73 4.51 4.17
CA LYS A 29 4.53 3.76 3.77
C LYS A 29 3.33 4.70 3.54
N ARG A 30 3.06 5.58 4.51
CA ARG A 30 1.99 6.60 4.41
C ARG A 30 2.14 7.49 3.18
N ARG A 31 3.37 7.91 2.86
CA ARG A 31 3.67 8.71 1.66
C ARG A 31 3.34 7.95 0.38
N LEU A 32 3.78 6.70 0.26
CA LEU A 32 3.52 5.88 -0.92
C LEU A 32 2.01 5.64 -1.12
N GLU A 33 1.29 5.32 -0.04
CA GLU A 33 -0.16 5.15 -0.10
C GLU A 33 -0.90 6.43 -0.55
N ALA A 34 -0.44 7.60 -0.10
CA ALA A 34 -1.00 8.87 -0.51
C ALA A 34 -0.80 9.13 -2.02
N ILE A 35 0.37 8.79 -2.56
CA ILE A 35 0.68 8.90 -3.99
C ILE A 35 -0.23 7.95 -4.79
N GLU A 36 -0.33 6.69 -4.37
CA GLU A 36 -1.15 5.69 -5.06
C GLU A 36 -2.64 6.06 -5.05
N ARG A 37 -3.15 6.55 -3.92
CA ARG A 37 -4.53 7.05 -3.81
C ARG A 37 -4.79 8.21 -4.79
N ARG A 38 -3.87 9.18 -4.86
CA ARG A 38 -3.98 10.31 -5.80
C ARG A 38 -3.93 9.85 -7.25
N ARG A 39 -3.05 8.89 -7.57
CA ARG A 39 -2.91 8.33 -8.92
C ARG A 39 -4.22 7.66 -9.40
N ARG A 40 -4.85 6.86 -8.54
CA ARG A 40 -6.15 6.23 -8.82
C ARG A 40 -7.25 7.26 -9.11
N GLY A 41 -7.35 8.32 -8.30
CA GLY A 41 -8.33 9.38 -8.52
C GLY A 41 -8.13 10.11 -9.84
N ARG A 42 -6.88 10.45 -10.18
CA ARG A 42 -6.55 11.14 -11.45
C ARG A 42 -6.94 10.34 -12.68
N ALA A 43 -6.71 9.03 -12.69
CA ALA A 43 -7.06 8.19 -13.82
C ALA A 43 -8.56 8.26 -14.15
N GLY A 44 -9.42 8.18 -13.13
CA GLY A 44 -10.87 8.33 -13.28
C GLY A 44 -11.27 9.70 -13.80
N THR A 45 -10.70 10.78 -13.24
CA THR A 45 -10.97 12.16 -13.70
C THR A 45 -10.55 12.36 -15.15
N ILE A 46 -9.39 11.82 -15.56
CA ILE A 46 -8.93 11.92 -16.95
C ILE A 46 -9.91 11.16 -17.85
N ALA A 47 -10.27 9.93 -17.50
CA ALA A 47 -11.16 9.10 -18.30
C ALA A 47 -12.53 9.74 -18.56
N THR A 48 -13.09 10.46 -17.57
CA THR A 48 -14.41 11.11 -17.70
C THR A 48 -14.33 12.58 -18.13
N SER A 49 -13.13 13.16 -18.22
CA SER A 49 -12.95 14.53 -18.70
C SER A 49 -13.25 14.64 -20.20
N ALA A 50 -13.58 15.84 -20.67
CA ALA A 50 -13.75 16.12 -22.11
C ALA A 50 -12.54 15.66 -22.93
N ARG A 51 -11.32 15.86 -22.42
CA ARG A 51 -10.08 15.40 -23.07
C ARG A 51 -10.00 13.88 -23.16
N GLY A 52 -10.37 13.16 -22.10
CA GLY A 52 -10.37 11.70 -22.10
C GLY A 52 -11.38 11.12 -23.09
N LEU A 53 -12.58 11.72 -23.14
CA LEU A 53 -13.63 11.29 -24.06
C LEU A 53 -13.25 11.51 -25.52
N LEU A 54 -12.66 12.67 -25.85
CA LEU A 54 -12.19 12.98 -27.20
C LEU A 54 -11.07 12.02 -27.63
N GLY A 55 -10.09 11.76 -26.77
CA GLY A 55 -9.02 10.80 -27.06
C GLY A 55 -9.49 9.35 -27.19
N LEU A 56 -10.61 8.98 -26.55
CA LEU A 56 -11.26 7.68 -26.74
C LEU A 56 -11.97 7.60 -28.11
N GLY A 57 -12.57 8.70 -28.55
CA GLY A 57 -13.17 8.84 -29.87
C GLY A 57 -12.15 8.72 -31.01
N ASP A 58 -10.97 9.30 -30.85
CA ASP A 58 -9.86 9.19 -31.82
C ASP A 58 -9.33 7.75 -31.97
N GLN A 59 -9.45 6.94 -30.91
CA GLN A 59 -9.02 5.53 -30.90
C GLN A 59 -10.14 4.57 -31.32
N ALA A 60 -11.37 5.06 -31.50
CA ALA A 60 -12.47 4.23 -31.95
C ALA A 60 -12.26 3.81 -33.42
N PRO A 61 -12.55 2.55 -33.80
CA PRO A 61 -12.46 2.13 -35.20
C PRO A 61 -13.41 2.99 -36.04
N ARG A 62 -12.91 3.51 -37.19
CA ARG A 62 -13.74 4.26 -38.15
C ARG A 62 -14.87 3.36 -38.62
N ARG A 63 -16.08 3.63 -38.13
CA ARG A 63 -17.30 2.97 -38.60
C ARG A 63 -17.80 3.70 -39.83
N LYS A 64 -18.45 2.94 -40.72
CA LYS A 64 -19.14 3.47 -41.90
C LYS A 64 -20.08 4.59 -41.45
N SER A 65 -19.97 5.76 -42.05
CA SER A 65 -20.93 6.84 -41.86
C SER A 65 -22.30 6.46 -42.42
N LEU A 66 -23.34 7.16 -41.97
CA LEU A 66 -24.71 7.05 -42.51
C LEU A 66 -24.78 7.27 -44.03
N LEU A 67 -23.75 7.88 -44.63
CA LEU A 67 -23.66 8.17 -46.06
C LEU A 67 -22.66 7.26 -46.80
N GLY A 68 -22.09 6.25 -46.14
CA GLY A 68 -21.32 5.20 -46.80
C GLY A 68 -19.83 5.43 -46.97
N GLU A 69 -19.24 6.47 -46.36
CA GLU A 69 -17.78 6.61 -46.17
C GLU A 69 -17.32 6.38 -44.75
#